data_AF-A0A8S3ZL29-F1
#
_entry.id   AF-A0A8S3ZL29-F1
#
_cell.length_a   1.000
_cell.length_b   1.000
_cell.length_c   1.000
_cell.angle_alpha   90.00
_cell.angle_beta   90.00
_cell.angle_gamma   90.00
#
_symmetry.space_group_name_H-M   'P 1'
#
loop_
_entity.id
_entity.type
_entity.pdbx_description
1 polymer ?
#
loop_
_entity_poly.entity_id
_entity_poly.type
_entity_poly.pdbx_seq_one_letter_code
_entity_poly.pdbx_strand_id
1 'polypeptide(L)'
;MSCTESARVCLKFTVIFMNIPVAMAGIISLCVGIWVLASDDSFFDLTADVLDLEVLDQDVLQRAAIIMVSAGAAILVLATLGVIGALSMNSCVLVFYVIPLIVLLTLEAAVIVLTVVFKSEWEPRVDQFVKGQLVAHYGDSVHGDSFTRSFDVLQRKLGCCGWESSQDYQKLDNGHWNTSMDSGQRRQVPDSCCVSENVTWTQECVVSPYNSTGFSSKGCREAVTTEFQHYQWTVLGVTVSVIVFQFILVILTLALVVHNVNHKYNLS
;
A
#
# COMPACT_ATOMS: atom_id res chain seq x y z
N MET A 1 12.22 -35.51 -35.25
CA MET A 1 11.81 -35.74 -33.85
C MET A 1 12.50 -34.77 -32.87
N SER A 2 12.99 -33.61 -33.32
CA SER A 2 14.00 -32.83 -32.58
C SER A 2 13.52 -31.45 -32.10
N CYS A 3 12.56 -30.83 -32.77
CA CYS A 3 12.16 -29.45 -32.45
C CYS A 3 11.19 -29.37 -31.25
N THR A 4 10.26 -30.32 -31.15
CA THR A 4 9.22 -30.34 -30.10
C THR A 4 9.75 -30.72 -28.72
N GLU A 5 10.79 -31.54 -28.65
CA GLU A 5 11.45 -31.93 -27.40
C GLU A 5 12.30 -30.78 -26.85
N SER A 6 13.12 -30.15 -27.71
CA SER A 6 13.91 -28.96 -27.34
C SER A 6 13.03 -27.80 -26.86
N ALA A 7 11.89 -27.54 -27.52
CA ALA A 7 10.97 -26.49 -27.12
C ALA A 7 10.38 -26.73 -25.71
N ARG A 8 10.00 -27.98 -25.39
CA ARG A 8 9.45 -28.31 -24.05
C ARG A 8 10.48 -28.11 -22.94
N VAL A 9 11.72 -28.54 -23.18
CA VAL A 9 12.82 -28.36 -22.21
C VAL A 9 13.10 -26.87 -22.00
N CYS A 10 13.12 -26.08 -23.07
CA CYS A 10 13.29 -24.63 -23.00
C CYS A 10 12.17 -23.98 -22.17
N LEU A 11 10.90 -24.23 -22.51
CA LEU A 11 9.74 -23.70 -21.78
C LEU A 11 9.76 -24.06 -20.29
N LYS A 12 10.12 -25.31 -19.95
CA LYS A 12 10.29 -25.75 -18.55
C LYS A 12 11.29 -24.87 -17.81
N PHE A 13 12.49 -24.68 -18.36
CA PHE A 13 13.52 -23.88 -17.68
C PHE A 13 13.17 -22.40 -17.63
N THR A 14 12.50 -21.86 -18.65
CA THR A 14 12.03 -20.47 -18.64
C THR A 14 10.98 -20.24 -17.56
N VAL A 15 9.98 -21.12 -17.42
CA VAL A 15 8.96 -21.01 -16.36
C VAL A 15 9.59 -21.11 -14.98
N ILE A 16 10.54 -22.03 -14.78
CA ILE A 16 11.28 -22.15 -13.51
C ILE A 16 12.04 -20.85 -13.23
N PHE A 17 12.85 -20.39 -14.18
CA PHE A 17 13.69 -19.20 -14.05
C PHE A 17 12.87 -17.95 -13.69
N MET A 18 11.69 -17.76 -14.31
CA MET A 18 10.81 -16.63 -14.01
C MET A 18 10.16 -16.73 -12.62
N ASN A 19 9.90 -17.94 -12.11
CA ASN A 19 9.28 -18.11 -10.78
C ASN A 19 10.29 -18.03 -9.61
N ILE A 20 11.59 -18.25 -9.83
CA ILE A 20 12.61 -18.09 -8.78
C ILE A 20 12.61 -16.69 -8.13
N PRO A 21 12.70 -15.56 -8.89
CA PRO A 21 12.69 -14.24 -8.28
C PRO A 21 11.35 -13.93 -7.59
N VAL A 22 10.24 -14.47 -8.09
CA VAL A 22 8.91 -14.33 -7.46
C VAL A 22 8.89 -15.06 -6.12
N ALA A 23 9.42 -16.28 -6.05
CA ALA A 23 9.55 -17.02 -4.79
C ALA A 23 10.46 -16.27 -3.79
N MET A 24 11.58 -15.72 -4.26
CA MET A 24 12.47 -14.91 -3.41
C MET A 24 11.76 -13.67 -2.87
N ALA A 25 11.01 -12.94 -3.71
CA ALA A 25 10.21 -11.80 -3.27
C ALA A 25 9.16 -12.20 -2.22
N GLY A 26 8.50 -13.35 -2.40
CA GLY A 26 7.58 -13.92 -1.41
C GLY A 26 8.24 -14.22 -0.07
N ILE A 27 9.44 -14.83 -0.08
CA ILE A 27 10.22 -15.12 1.13
C ILE A 27 10.64 -13.82 1.83
N ILE A 28 11.15 -12.84 1.08
CA ILE A 28 11.57 -11.55 1.64
C ILE A 28 10.37 -10.84 2.29
N SER A 29 9.23 -10.77 1.60
CA SER A 29 7.99 -10.18 2.11
C SER A 29 7.51 -10.87 3.38
N LEU A 30 7.58 -12.19 3.44
CA LEU A 30 7.25 -12.97 4.63
C LEU A 30 8.19 -12.66 5.80
N CYS A 31 9.50 -12.70 5.58
CA CYS A 31 10.48 -12.45 6.61
C CYS A 31 10.35 -11.03 7.18
N VAL A 32 10.22 -10.02 6.31
CA VAL A 32 10.03 -8.63 6.72
C VAL A 32 8.71 -8.46 7.47
N GLY A 33 7.61 -8.99 6.94
CA GLY A 33 6.31 -8.87 7.60
C GLY A 33 6.26 -9.56 8.96
N ILE A 34 6.84 -10.76 9.09
CA ILE A 34 6.95 -11.47 10.38
C ILE A 34 7.85 -10.69 11.34
N TRP A 35 8.96 -10.13 10.86
CA TRP A 35 9.85 -9.32 11.66
C TRP A 35 9.13 -8.10 12.26
N VAL A 36 8.31 -7.41 11.45
CA VAL A 36 7.49 -6.29 11.93
C VAL A 36 6.46 -6.74 12.96
N LEU A 37 5.82 -7.89 12.79
CA LEU A 37 4.81 -8.40 13.73
C LEU A 37 5.39 -8.97 15.03
N ALA A 38 6.64 -9.43 15.01
CA ALA A 38 7.31 -10.03 16.17
C ALA A 38 8.14 -9.02 16.98
N SER A 39 8.37 -7.82 16.44
CA SER A 39 9.15 -6.78 17.11
C SER A 39 8.21 -5.85 17.86
N ASP A 40 8.26 -5.88 19.20
CA ASP A 40 7.48 -4.96 20.04
C ASP A 40 8.10 -3.53 20.05
N ASP A 41 9.43 -3.39 19.96
CA ASP A 41 10.13 -2.08 19.96
C ASP A 41 11.31 -1.97 18.96
N SER A 42 11.97 -3.10 18.63
CA SER A 42 13.25 -3.10 17.89
C SER A 42 13.16 -2.70 16.41
N PHE A 43 11.98 -2.81 15.80
CA PHE A 43 11.76 -2.36 14.42
C PHE A 43 11.66 -0.84 14.33
N PHE A 44 11.05 -0.19 15.34
CA PHE A 44 10.83 1.25 15.33
C PHE A 44 12.14 2.01 15.54
N ASP A 45 12.98 1.58 16.49
CA ASP A 45 14.31 2.20 16.70
C ASP A 45 15.21 2.09 15.47
N LEU A 46 15.17 0.95 14.76
CA LEU A 46 15.99 0.74 13.57
C LEU A 46 15.44 1.44 12.33
N THR A 47 14.11 1.57 12.17
CA THR A 47 13.51 2.18 10.96
C THR A 47 13.25 3.67 11.08
N ALA A 48 13.18 4.21 12.29
CA ALA A 48 13.18 5.65 12.55
C ALA A 48 14.40 6.33 11.90
N ASP A 49 15.59 5.72 12.02
CA ASP A 49 16.85 6.33 11.57
C ASP A 49 17.14 6.17 10.05
N VAL A 50 16.50 5.21 9.35
CA VAL A 50 16.82 4.90 7.93
C VAL A 50 15.68 5.13 6.94
N LEU A 51 14.42 5.17 7.37
CA LEU A 51 13.26 5.13 6.46
C LEU A 51 12.24 6.26 6.66
N ASP A 52 12.48 7.23 7.55
CA ASP A 52 11.49 8.24 7.97
C ASP A 52 10.12 7.61 8.33
N LEU A 53 10.16 6.37 8.84
CA LEU A 53 8.99 5.54 9.17
C LEU A 53 8.53 5.76 10.61
N GLU A 54 9.24 6.58 11.40
CA GLU A 54 8.95 7.01 12.78
C GLU A 54 7.54 7.62 12.96
N VAL A 55 6.86 7.79 11.84
CA VAL A 55 5.69 8.61 11.67
C VAL A 55 4.43 7.76 11.39
N LEU A 56 4.55 6.44 11.15
CA LEU A 56 3.37 5.57 10.99
C LEU A 56 2.93 4.95 12.31
N ASP A 57 1.61 4.98 12.56
CA ASP A 57 1.03 4.40 13.77
C ASP A 57 1.28 2.88 13.87
N GLN A 58 1.53 2.40 15.08
CA GLN A 58 1.78 0.99 15.40
C GLN A 58 0.68 0.09 14.84
N ASP A 59 -0.59 0.50 14.98
CA ASP A 59 -1.74 -0.27 14.51
C ASP A 59 -1.79 -0.33 12.97
N VAL A 60 -1.46 0.77 12.30
CA VAL A 60 -1.41 0.85 10.83
C VAL A 60 -0.29 -0.03 10.30
N LEU A 61 0.89 0.03 10.93
CA LEU A 61 2.03 -0.78 10.55
C LEU A 61 1.77 -2.27 10.77
N GLN A 62 1.18 -2.66 11.91
CA GLN A 62 0.79 -4.05 12.17
C GLN A 62 -0.21 -4.56 11.13
N ARG A 63 -1.24 -3.78 10.80
CA ARG A 63 -2.20 -4.14 9.74
C ARG A 63 -1.52 -4.30 8.38
N ALA A 64 -0.63 -3.37 8.02
CA ALA A 64 0.14 -3.44 6.79
C ALA A 64 1.05 -4.68 6.76
N ALA A 65 1.67 -5.03 7.89
CA ALA A 65 2.51 -6.21 8.03
C ALA A 65 1.71 -7.51 7.89
N ILE A 66 0.50 -7.59 8.46
CA ILE A 66 -0.40 -8.75 8.25
C ILE A 66 -0.71 -8.93 6.76
N ILE A 67 -1.01 -7.83 6.05
CA ILE A 67 -1.25 -7.86 4.59
C ILE A 67 0.02 -8.32 3.87
N MET A 68 1.18 -7.79 4.23
CA MET A 68 2.48 -8.16 3.64
C MET A 68 2.83 -9.65 3.86
N VAL A 69 2.59 -10.19 5.04
CA VAL A 69 2.79 -11.62 5.35
C VAL A 69 1.82 -12.49 4.55
N SER A 70 0.53 -12.15 4.55
CA SER A 70 -0.49 -12.94 3.83
C SER A 70 -0.25 -12.93 2.31
N ALA A 71 0.07 -11.77 1.73
CA ALA A 71 0.43 -11.65 0.33
C ALA A 71 1.74 -12.38 0.02
N GLY A 72 2.77 -12.22 0.85
CA GLY A 72 4.05 -12.91 0.70
C GLY A 72 3.92 -14.43 0.73
N ALA A 73 3.08 -14.97 1.62
CA ALA A 73 2.74 -16.38 1.69
C ALA A 73 2.08 -16.87 0.39
N ALA A 74 1.07 -16.15 -0.08
CA ALA A 74 0.36 -16.50 -1.31
C ALA A 74 1.30 -16.48 -2.52
N ILE A 75 2.14 -15.45 -2.65
CA ILE A 75 3.14 -15.32 -3.72
C ILE A 75 4.11 -16.51 -3.68
N LEU A 76 4.62 -16.87 -2.50
CA LEU A 76 5.54 -18.01 -2.34
C LEU A 76 4.87 -19.34 -2.72
N VAL A 77 3.64 -19.57 -2.28
CA VAL A 77 2.88 -20.78 -2.64
C VAL A 77 2.66 -20.84 -4.16
N LEU A 78 2.25 -19.75 -4.78
CA LEU A 78 2.03 -19.70 -6.23
C LEU A 78 3.34 -19.94 -7.00
N ALA A 79 4.43 -19.27 -6.62
CA ALA A 79 5.72 -19.43 -7.28
C ALA A 79 6.28 -20.86 -7.15
N THR A 80 6.15 -21.46 -5.96
CA THR A 80 6.58 -22.85 -5.74
C THR A 80 5.71 -23.85 -6.52
N LEU A 81 4.40 -23.63 -6.63
CA LEU A 81 3.53 -24.42 -7.52
C LEU A 81 3.96 -24.31 -8.98
N GLY A 82 4.37 -23.13 -9.44
CA GLY A 82 4.92 -22.94 -10.79
C GLY A 82 6.19 -23.75 -11.03
N VAL A 83 7.13 -23.69 -10.09
CA VAL A 83 8.39 -24.47 -10.15
C VAL A 83 8.12 -25.97 -10.08
N ILE A 84 7.30 -26.42 -9.12
CA ILE A 84 6.95 -27.84 -8.96
C ILE A 84 6.21 -28.35 -10.20
N GLY A 85 5.23 -27.61 -10.72
CA GLY A 85 4.49 -27.97 -11.93
C GLY A 85 5.42 -28.16 -13.13
N ALA A 86 6.38 -27.25 -13.31
CA ALA A 86 7.37 -27.34 -14.39
C ALA A 86 8.37 -28.49 -14.19
N LEU A 87 8.80 -28.75 -12.95
CA LEU A 87 9.71 -29.85 -12.62
C LEU A 87 9.06 -31.21 -12.81
N SER A 88 7.85 -31.39 -12.26
CA SER A 88 7.07 -32.62 -12.31
C SER A 88 6.52 -32.94 -13.69
N MET A 89 6.53 -31.98 -14.63
CA MET A 89 5.88 -32.09 -15.95
C MET A 89 4.44 -32.65 -15.84
N ASN A 90 3.73 -32.34 -14.76
CA ASN A 90 2.37 -32.80 -14.52
C ASN A 90 1.40 -31.69 -14.96
N SER A 91 0.69 -31.94 -16.05
CA SER A 91 -0.26 -30.98 -16.62
C SER A 91 -1.33 -30.54 -15.63
N CYS A 92 -1.77 -31.41 -14.70
CA CYS A 92 -2.76 -31.02 -13.69
C CYS A 92 -2.20 -29.94 -12.75
N VAL A 93 -0.97 -30.11 -12.27
CA VAL A 93 -0.31 -29.14 -11.37
C VAL A 93 -0.08 -27.81 -12.10
N LEU A 94 0.34 -27.86 -13.36
CA LEU A 94 0.50 -26.65 -14.19
C LEU A 94 -0.84 -25.92 -14.41
N VAL A 95 -1.94 -26.65 -14.61
CA VAL A 95 -3.28 -26.05 -14.70
C VAL A 95 -3.70 -25.43 -13.37
N PHE A 96 -3.48 -26.11 -12.25
CA PHE A 96 -3.73 -25.55 -10.91
C PHE A 96 -2.90 -24.30 -10.61
N TYR A 97 -1.72 -24.15 -11.21
CA TYR A 97 -0.92 -22.93 -11.14
C TYR A 97 -1.48 -21.81 -12.04
N VAL A 98 -1.95 -22.12 -13.25
CA VAL A 98 -2.48 -21.11 -14.19
C VAL A 98 -3.82 -20.52 -13.75
N ILE A 99 -4.71 -21.32 -13.14
CA ILE A 99 -6.03 -20.86 -12.68
C ILE A 99 -5.95 -19.61 -11.79
N PRO A 100 -5.20 -19.60 -10.66
CA PRO A 100 -5.11 -18.43 -9.81
C PRO A 100 -4.42 -17.24 -10.50
N LEU A 101 -3.48 -17.45 -11.42
CA LEU A 101 -2.89 -16.36 -12.20
C LEU A 101 -3.92 -15.66 -13.10
N ILE A 102 -4.81 -16.43 -13.74
CA ILE A 102 -5.90 -15.86 -14.54
C ILE A 102 -6.86 -15.09 -13.62
N VAL A 103 -7.21 -15.64 -12.46
CA VAL A 103 -8.08 -14.96 -11.48
C VAL A 103 -7.44 -13.63 -11.04
N LEU A 104 -6.16 -13.62 -10.67
CA LEU A 104 -5.44 -12.41 -10.29
C LEU A 104 -5.44 -11.37 -11.42
N LEU A 105 -5.13 -11.79 -12.65
CA LEU A 105 -5.14 -10.91 -13.81
C LEU A 105 -6.52 -10.29 -14.07
N THR A 106 -7.61 -11.05 -13.87
CA THR A 106 -8.98 -10.52 -14.00
C THR A 106 -9.34 -9.55 -12.87
N LEU A 107 -8.88 -9.82 -11.64
CA LEU A 107 -9.09 -8.93 -10.50
C LEU A 107 -8.33 -7.62 -10.67
N GLU A 108 -7.08 -7.67 -11.11
CA GLU A 108 -6.26 -6.48 -11.41
C GLU A 108 -6.92 -5.63 -12.50
N ALA A 109 -7.36 -6.24 -13.59
CA ALA A 109 -8.09 -5.55 -14.65
C ALA A 109 -9.41 -4.93 -14.14
N ALA A 110 -10.17 -5.66 -13.30
CA ALA A 110 -11.40 -5.15 -12.72
C ALA A 110 -11.15 -3.95 -11.81
N VAL A 111 -10.12 -3.99 -10.94
CA VAL A 111 -9.76 -2.87 -10.07
C VAL A 111 -9.38 -1.64 -10.89
N ILE A 112 -8.60 -1.80 -11.96
CA ILE A 112 -8.23 -0.69 -12.85
C ILE A 112 -9.47 -0.08 -13.50
N VAL A 113 -10.34 -0.91 -14.09
CA VAL A 113 -11.57 -0.45 -14.73
C VAL A 113 -12.47 0.26 -13.73
N LEU A 114 -12.67 -0.31 -12.54
CA LEU A 114 -13.51 0.30 -11.50
C LEU A 114 -12.97 1.65 -11.05
N THR A 115 -11.66 1.75 -10.84
CA THR A 115 -10.99 2.98 -10.38
C THR A 115 -11.11 4.11 -11.42
N VAL A 116 -10.99 3.77 -12.71
CA VAL A 116 -11.05 4.75 -13.81
C VAL A 116 -12.49 5.14 -14.14
N VAL A 117 -13.40 4.17 -14.25
CA VAL A 117 -14.79 4.40 -14.67
C VAL A 117 -15.58 5.09 -13.57
N PHE A 118 -15.45 4.65 -12.32
CA PHE A 118 -16.22 5.18 -11.19
C PHE A 118 -15.48 6.29 -10.45
N LYS A 119 -14.57 7.00 -11.12
CA LYS A 119 -13.77 8.08 -10.51
C LYS A 119 -14.62 9.15 -9.85
N SER A 120 -15.65 9.61 -10.56
CA SER A 120 -16.61 10.60 -10.06
C SER A 120 -17.41 10.13 -8.84
N GLU A 121 -17.50 8.83 -8.60
CA GLU A 121 -18.22 8.28 -7.45
C GLU A 121 -17.34 8.06 -6.23
N TRP A 122 -16.08 7.65 -6.39
CA TRP A 122 -15.22 7.35 -5.25
C TRP A 122 -14.55 8.59 -4.67
N GLU A 123 -14.19 9.59 -5.49
CA GLU A 123 -13.60 10.85 -5.00
C GLU A 123 -14.44 11.54 -3.90
N PRO A 124 -15.76 11.78 -4.10
CA PRO A 124 -16.58 12.38 -3.06
C PRO A 124 -16.79 11.47 -1.84
N ARG A 125 -16.78 10.15 -2.01
CA ARG A 125 -16.89 9.21 -0.87
C ARG A 125 -15.65 9.25 0.00
N VAL A 126 -14.46 9.34 -0.59
CA VAL A 126 -13.21 9.51 0.16
C VAL A 126 -13.22 10.84 0.91
N ASP A 127 -13.63 11.93 0.25
CA ASP A 127 -13.76 13.24 0.89
C ASP A 127 -14.70 13.20 2.11
N GLN A 128 -15.89 12.60 1.95
CA GLN A 128 -16.85 12.43 3.04
C GLN A 128 -16.33 11.50 4.14
N PHE A 129 -15.63 10.43 3.79
CA PHE A 129 -15.06 9.50 4.74
C PHE A 129 -14.01 10.18 5.61
N VAL A 130 -13.05 10.89 5.02
CA VAL A 130 -11.99 11.58 5.78
C VAL A 130 -12.57 12.67 6.66
N LYS A 131 -13.50 13.48 6.14
CA LYS A 131 -14.22 14.48 6.95
C LYS A 131 -14.99 13.84 8.11
N GLY A 132 -15.68 12.73 7.85
CA GLY A 132 -16.42 11.99 8.87
C GLY A 132 -15.50 11.44 9.96
N GLN A 133 -14.34 10.89 9.60
CA GLN A 133 -13.34 10.42 10.56
C GLN A 133 -12.73 11.58 11.36
N LEU A 134 -12.44 12.71 10.71
CA LEU A 134 -11.96 13.92 11.37
C LEU A 134 -12.96 14.41 12.42
N VAL A 135 -14.25 14.47 12.08
CA VAL A 135 -15.30 14.86 13.03
C VAL A 135 -15.45 13.84 14.16
N ALA A 136 -15.52 12.55 13.84
CA ALA A 136 -15.87 11.52 14.82
C ALA A 136 -14.71 11.18 15.79
N HIS A 137 -13.46 11.25 15.34
CA HIS A 137 -12.34 10.62 16.05
C HIS A 137 -11.16 11.54 16.34
N TYR A 138 -11.08 12.73 15.73
CA TYR A 138 -9.93 13.59 15.96
C TYR A 138 -9.92 14.15 17.38
N GLY A 139 -8.84 13.90 18.12
CA GLY A 139 -8.68 14.26 19.53
C GLY A 139 -9.29 13.27 20.53
N ASP A 140 -9.95 12.20 20.06
CA ASP A 140 -10.47 11.16 20.95
C ASP A 140 -9.33 10.23 21.41
N SER A 141 -8.89 10.42 22.65
CA SER A 141 -7.81 9.63 23.26
C SER A 141 -8.18 8.18 23.56
N VAL A 142 -9.46 7.80 23.44
CA VAL A 142 -9.93 6.43 23.75
C VAL A 142 -10.09 5.60 22.49
N HIS A 143 -10.73 6.12 21.44
CA HIS A 143 -10.98 5.36 20.20
C HIS A 143 -10.39 6.00 18.93
N GLY A 144 -9.90 7.23 19.00
CA GLY A 144 -9.45 8.01 17.84
C GLY A 144 -7.97 8.35 17.82
N ASP A 145 -7.18 7.79 18.74
CA ASP A 145 -5.74 8.08 18.85
C ASP A 145 -4.98 7.71 17.58
N SER A 146 -5.29 6.55 16.98
CA SER A 146 -4.66 6.07 15.73
C SER A 146 -4.97 6.96 14.53
N PHE A 147 -6.22 7.42 14.40
CA PHE A 147 -6.62 8.37 13.36
C PHE A 147 -5.96 9.74 13.57
N THR A 148 -6.04 10.28 14.78
CA THR A 148 -5.46 11.59 15.16
C THR A 148 -3.97 11.61 14.84
N ARG A 149 -3.23 10.60 15.30
CA ARG A 149 -1.80 10.44 15.03
C ARG A 149 -1.51 10.35 13.54
N SER A 150 -2.18 9.45 12.82
CA SER A 150 -1.98 9.28 11.37
C SER A 150 -2.27 10.56 10.58
N PHE A 151 -3.28 11.33 11.01
CA PHE A 151 -3.63 12.60 10.38
C PHE A 151 -2.61 13.71 10.70
N ASP A 152 -2.14 13.80 11.95
CA ASP A 152 -1.09 14.74 12.36
C ASP A 152 0.23 14.51 11.61
N VAL A 153 0.48 13.26 11.27
CA VAL A 153 1.61 12.82 10.48
C VAL A 153 1.49 13.28 9.04
N LEU A 154 0.31 13.06 8.45
CA LEU A 154 0.00 13.52 7.10
C LEU A 154 0.20 15.04 6.99
N GLN A 155 -0.29 15.78 7.98
CA GLN A 155 -0.19 17.24 8.06
C GLN A 155 1.25 17.72 8.11
N ARG A 156 2.09 17.13 8.96
CA ARG A 156 3.51 17.46 9.05
C ARG A 156 4.26 17.10 7.77
N LYS A 157 4.04 15.90 7.24
CA LYS A 157 4.78 15.38 6.07
C LYS A 157 4.45 16.14 4.80
N LEU A 158 3.19 16.51 4.61
CA LEU A 158 2.75 17.24 3.41
C LEU A 158 2.72 18.76 3.60
N GLY A 159 2.99 19.24 4.82
CA GLY A 159 2.88 20.65 5.20
C GLY A 159 1.48 21.18 4.92
N CYS A 160 0.43 20.54 5.44
CA CYS A 160 -0.97 20.92 5.23
C CYS A 160 -1.74 20.99 6.55
N CYS A 161 -2.89 21.67 6.57
CA CYS A 161 -3.69 21.81 7.78
C CYS A 161 -5.18 21.62 7.53
N GLY A 162 -5.78 20.66 8.25
CA GLY A 162 -7.17 20.24 8.03
C GLY A 162 -7.34 19.51 6.69
N TRP A 163 -8.54 19.02 6.40
CA TRP A 163 -8.78 18.29 5.16
C TRP A 163 -9.01 19.24 3.98
N GLU A 164 -10.00 20.14 4.09
CA GLU A 164 -10.20 21.23 3.15
C GLU A 164 -9.47 22.50 3.58
N SER A 165 -9.47 22.78 4.88
CA SER A 165 -8.81 23.96 5.44
C SER A 165 -8.57 23.82 6.94
N SER A 166 -7.73 24.69 7.49
CA SER A 166 -7.52 24.80 8.94
C SER A 166 -8.80 25.10 9.73
N GLN A 167 -9.84 25.65 9.08
CA GLN A 167 -11.13 25.90 9.72
C GLN A 167 -11.90 24.62 10.05
N ASP A 168 -11.50 23.47 9.50
CA ASP A 168 -12.15 22.19 9.79
C ASP A 168 -12.10 21.86 11.29
N TYR A 169 -11.04 22.27 11.99
CA TYR A 169 -10.91 22.12 13.45
C TYR A 169 -11.88 22.99 14.26
N GLN A 170 -12.27 24.14 13.72
CA GLN A 170 -13.24 25.03 14.38
C GLN A 170 -14.66 24.50 14.26
N LYS A 171 -14.91 23.62 13.29
CA LYS A 171 -16.20 22.98 13.04
C LYS A 171 -16.35 21.65 13.78
N LEU A 172 -15.30 21.19 14.48
CA LEU A 172 -15.36 19.98 15.30
C LEU A 172 -16.24 20.25 16.52
N ASP A 173 -17.45 19.69 16.51
CA ASP A 173 -18.38 19.66 17.65
C ASP A 173 -18.37 18.27 18.30
N ASN A 174 -17.17 17.71 18.49
CA ASN A 174 -17.01 16.34 18.99
C ASN A 174 -16.66 16.28 20.48
N GLY A 175 -16.37 17.41 21.13
CA GLY A 175 -16.01 17.48 22.55
C GLY A 175 -14.69 16.82 22.92
N HIS A 176 -14.01 16.17 21.97
CA HIS A 176 -12.74 15.46 22.16
C HIS A 176 -11.54 16.35 21.81
N TRP A 177 -11.70 17.20 20.79
CA TRP A 177 -10.69 18.17 20.42
C TRP A 177 -10.51 19.23 21.52
N ASN A 178 -9.38 19.17 22.24
CA ASN A 178 -9.08 20.14 23.30
C ASN A 178 -8.64 21.48 22.71
N THR A 179 -9.57 22.45 22.72
CA THR A 179 -9.30 23.83 22.31
C THR A 179 -8.67 24.70 23.39
N SER A 180 -8.49 24.19 24.62
CA SER A 180 -8.05 24.99 25.77
C SER A 180 -6.54 24.85 25.99
N MET A 181 -5.83 25.98 26.13
CA MET A 181 -4.43 26.02 26.54
C MET A 181 -4.27 26.56 27.97
N ASP A 182 -3.20 26.17 28.65
CA ASP A 182 -2.84 26.63 30.00
C ASP A 182 -2.67 28.16 30.08
N SER A 183 -2.37 28.81 28.95
CA SER A 183 -2.28 30.27 28.82
C SER A 183 -3.65 30.99 28.84
N GLY A 184 -4.76 30.25 28.88
CA GLY A 184 -6.12 30.78 28.78
C GLY A 184 -6.55 31.15 27.36
N GLN A 185 -5.68 30.95 26.37
CA GLN A 185 -5.99 31.16 24.95
C GLN A 185 -6.64 29.94 24.32
N ARG A 186 -7.42 30.15 23.26
CA ARG A 186 -8.04 29.08 22.49
C ARG A 186 -7.13 28.63 21.34
N ARG A 187 -6.79 27.34 21.34
CA ARG A 187 -6.11 26.64 20.25
C ARG A 187 -7.03 26.60 19.02
N GLN A 188 -6.53 27.06 17.87
CA GLN A 188 -7.26 27.09 16.60
C GLN A 188 -6.98 25.88 15.71
N VAL A 189 -5.76 25.35 15.79
CA VAL A 189 -5.26 24.22 14.97
C VAL A 189 -4.38 23.30 15.82
N PRO A 190 -4.16 22.04 15.44
CA PRO A 190 -3.19 21.18 16.10
C PRO A 190 -1.75 21.57 15.84
N ASP A 191 -0.86 21.09 16.72
CA ASP A 191 0.58 21.32 16.65
C ASP A 191 1.16 20.79 15.33
N SER A 192 0.53 19.75 14.76
CA SER A 192 0.87 19.16 13.46
C SER A 192 0.72 20.10 12.26
N CYS A 193 -0.07 21.18 12.38
CA CYS A 193 -0.20 22.21 11.34
C CYS A 193 0.95 23.23 11.33
N CYS A 194 1.82 23.19 12.35
CA CYS A 194 2.86 24.18 12.59
C CYS A 194 4.24 23.52 12.42
N VAL A 195 4.91 23.84 11.32
CA VAL A 195 6.23 23.27 10.98
C VAL A 195 7.30 24.19 11.57
N SER A 196 7.64 23.99 12.85
CA SER A 196 8.70 24.74 13.53
C SER A 196 9.42 23.84 14.54
N GLU A 197 10.75 23.87 14.55
CA GLU A 197 11.60 23.19 15.55
C GLU A 197 11.60 23.91 16.90
N ASN A 198 11.18 25.18 16.94
CA ASN A 198 11.21 25.99 18.15
C ASN A 198 9.81 26.03 18.81
N VAL A 199 9.74 25.51 20.04
CA VAL A 199 8.52 25.31 20.84
C VAL A 199 7.72 26.61 21.03
N THR A 200 8.39 27.76 21.21
CA THR A 200 7.68 29.04 21.41
C THR A 200 6.91 29.48 20.17
N TRP A 201 7.48 29.26 18.98
CA TRP A 201 6.83 29.59 17.71
C TRP A 201 5.67 28.65 17.39
N THR A 202 5.76 27.40 17.84
CA THR A 202 4.66 26.43 17.74
C THR A 202 3.48 26.87 18.60
N GLN A 203 3.71 27.31 19.84
CA GLN A 203 2.64 27.81 20.71
C GLN A 203 1.93 29.05 20.12
N GLU A 204 2.68 29.98 19.52
CA GLU A 204 2.08 31.15 18.85
C GLU A 204 1.29 30.76 17.59
N CYS A 205 1.81 29.83 16.78
CA CYS A 205 1.15 29.33 15.58
C CYS A 205 -0.19 28.64 15.87
N VAL A 206 -0.25 27.87 16.94
CA VAL A 206 -1.41 27.07 17.33
C VAL A 206 -2.59 27.95 17.77
N VAL A 207 -2.31 29.15 18.31
CA VAL A 207 -3.32 30.14 18.73
C VAL A 207 -3.63 31.15 17.63
N SER A 208 -2.62 31.59 16.87
CA SER A 208 -2.72 32.61 15.84
C SER A 208 -2.00 32.21 14.55
N PRO A 209 -2.50 31.18 13.83
CA PRO A 209 -1.78 30.53 12.73
C PRO A 209 -1.41 31.48 11.59
N TYR A 210 -2.31 32.40 11.22
CA TYR A 210 -2.09 33.33 10.11
C TYR A 210 -1.01 34.41 10.35
N ASN A 211 -0.59 34.59 11.60
CA ASN A 211 0.49 35.53 11.96
C ASN A 211 1.84 34.82 12.14
N SER A 212 1.88 33.49 12.00
CA SER A 212 3.10 32.69 12.17
C SER A 212 3.72 32.34 10.81
N THR A 213 5.04 32.39 10.73
CA THR A 213 5.82 32.01 9.54
C THR A 213 5.89 30.50 9.31
N GLY A 214 5.54 29.68 10.32
CA GLY A 214 5.59 28.21 10.26
C GLY A 214 4.25 27.55 9.96
N PHE A 215 3.20 28.31 9.67
CA PHE A 215 1.85 27.79 9.46
C PHE A 215 1.63 27.36 8.00
N SER A 216 1.09 26.15 7.83
CA SER A 216 0.68 25.62 6.53
C SER A 216 -0.81 25.86 6.27
N SER A 217 -1.14 26.82 5.41
CA SER A 217 -2.53 27.21 5.14
C SER A 217 -3.26 26.32 4.12
N LYS A 218 -2.54 25.49 3.36
CA LYS A 218 -3.13 24.58 2.35
C LYS A 218 -3.87 23.42 3.01
N GLY A 219 -5.03 23.06 2.47
CA GLY A 219 -5.78 21.88 2.90
C GLY A 219 -5.10 20.58 2.49
N CYS A 220 -5.19 19.54 3.32
CA CYS A 220 -4.55 18.26 3.04
C CYS A 220 -5.14 17.53 1.84
N ARG A 221 -6.39 17.77 1.46
CA ARG A 221 -6.95 17.22 0.22
C ARG A 221 -6.13 17.62 -1.00
N GLU A 222 -5.83 18.91 -1.14
CA GLU A 222 -5.03 19.42 -2.25
C GLU A 222 -3.59 18.89 -2.18
N ALA A 223 -2.98 18.94 -1.00
CA ALA A 223 -1.62 18.44 -0.79
C ALA A 223 -1.50 16.95 -1.14
N VAL A 224 -2.42 16.10 -0.65
CA VAL A 224 -2.49 14.67 -0.98
C VAL A 224 -2.67 14.45 -2.47
N THR A 225 -3.57 15.19 -3.13
CA THR A 225 -3.76 15.03 -4.58
C THR A 225 -2.54 15.41 -5.39
N THR A 226 -1.79 16.43 -4.95
CA THR A 226 -0.57 16.89 -5.62
C THR A 226 0.56 15.86 -5.45
N GLU A 227 0.73 15.33 -4.25
CA GLU A 227 1.71 14.26 -3.99
C GLU A 227 1.34 12.96 -4.70
N PHE A 228 0.07 12.60 -4.70
CA PHE A 228 -0.42 11.45 -5.44
C PHE A 228 -0.10 11.58 -6.93
N GLN A 229 -0.19 12.79 -7.51
CA GLN A 229 0.18 13.01 -8.90
C GLN A 229 1.66 12.74 -9.21
N HIS A 230 2.54 12.87 -8.22
CA HIS A 230 3.95 12.55 -8.38
C HIS A 230 4.17 11.03 -8.39
N TYR A 231 3.58 10.31 -7.43
CA TYR A 231 3.77 8.86 -7.28
C TYR A 231 2.90 8.01 -8.20
N GLN A 232 1.81 8.55 -8.77
CA GLN A 232 0.87 7.81 -9.61
C GLN A 232 1.57 7.12 -10.80
N TRP A 233 2.59 7.75 -11.39
CA TRP A 233 3.30 7.19 -12.54
C TRP A 233 4.12 5.96 -12.15
N THR A 234 4.75 5.99 -10.97
CA THR A 234 5.49 4.85 -10.43
C THR A 234 4.54 3.70 -10.13
N VAL A 235 3.42 3.99 -9.45
CA VAL A 235 2.40 2.98 -9.12
C VAL A 235 1.84 2.34 -10.40
N LEU A 236 1.44 3.16 -11.37
CA LEU A 236 0.94 2.69 -12.67
C LEU A 236 1.97 1.81 -13.38
N GLY A 237 3.24 2.23 -13.40
CA GLY A 237 4.33 1.47 -14.01
C GLY A 237 4.55 0.10 -13.36
N VAL A 238 4.48 0.01 -12.04
CA VAL A 238 4.56 -1.26 -11.31
C VAL A 238 3.35 -2.14 -11.62
N THR A 239 2.13 -1.59 -11.57
CA THR A 239 0.90 -2.36 -11.86
C THR A 239 0.90 -2.93 -13.28
N VAL A 240 1.25 -2.13 -14.29
CA VAL A 240 1.32 -2.60 -15.69
C VAL A 240 2.41 -3.66 -15.84
N SER A 241 3.57 -3.48 -15.21
CA SER A 241 4.65 -4.47 -15.22
C SER A 241 4.20 -5.82 -14.66
N VAL A 242 3.44 -5.83 -13.56
CA VAL A 242 2.89 -7.04 -12.95
C VAL A 242 1.91 -7.75 -13.88
N ILE A 243 0.97 -7.01 -14.49
CA ILE A 243 -0.02 -7.57 -15.44
C ILE A 243 0.69 -8.23 -16.63
N VAL A 244 1.67 -7.53 -17.23
CA VAL A 244 2.43 -8.06 -18.37
C VAL A 244 3.20 -9.31 -17.97
N PHE A 245 3.84 -9.30 -16.80
CA PHE A 245 4.59 -10.44 -16.29
C PHE A 245 3.68 -11.65 -16.02
N GLN A 246 2.53 -11.46 -15.38
CA GLN A 246 1.53 -12.51 -15.17
C GLN A 246 1.02 -13.08 -16.50
N PHE A 247 0.72 -12.22 -17.46
CA PHE A 247 0.26 -12.63 -18.79
C PHE A 247 1.30 -13.49 -19.52
N ILE A 248 2.58 -13.10 -19.47
CA ILE A 248 3.69 -13.89 -20.02
C ILE A 248 3.79 -15.25 -19.32
N LEU A 249 3.72 -15.29 -17.99
CA LEU A 249 3.74 -16.55 -17.23
C LEU A 249 2.59 -17.48 -17.64
N VAL A 250 1.38 -16.95 -17.82
CA VAL A 250 0.21 -17.72 -18.25
C VAL A 250 0.45 -18.31 -19.64
N ILE A 251 0.88 -17.51 -20.61
CA ILE A 251 1.15 -17.99 -21.98
C ILE A 251 2.23 -19.06 -21.98
N LEU A 252 3.38 -18.81 -21.34
CA LEU A 252 4.49 -19.76 -21.29
C LEU A 252 4.06 -21.08 -20.64
N THR A 253 3.26 -21.01 -19.56
CA THR A 253 2.79 -22.20 -18.87
C THR A 253 1.76 -22.98 -19.68
N LEU A 254 0.83 -22.30 -20.34
CA LEU A 254 -0.13 -22.95 -21.24
C LEU A 254 0.58 -23.60 -22.43
N ALA A 255 1.57 -22.92 -23.02
CA ALA A 255 2.42 -23.51 -24.06
C ALA A 255 3.13 -24.77 -23.55
N LEU A 256 3.69 -24.73 -22.33
CA LEU A 256 4.30 -25.90 -21.70
C LEU A 256 3.30 -27.04 -21.51
N VAL A 257 2.07 -26.74 -21.06
CA VAL A 257 1.00 -27.74 -20.91
C VAL A 257 0.65 -28.38 -22.25
N VAL A 258 0.44 -27.58 -23.30
CA VAL A 258 0.11 -28.08 -24.65
C VAL A 258 1.22 -28.98 -25.19
N HIS A 259 2.48 -28.54 -25.12
CA HIS A 259 3.62 -29.34 -25.57
C HIS A 259 3.81 -30.63 -24.76
N ASN A 260 3.50 -30.60 -23.46
CA ASN A 260 3.58 -31.77 -22.60
C ASN A 260 2.48 -32.80 -22.93
N VAL A 261 1.24 -32.34 -23.14
CA VAL A 261 0.11 -33.19 -23.54
C VAL A 261 0.36 -33.81 -24.90
N ASN A 262 0.74 -33.04 -25.92
CA ASN A 262 0.97 -33.54 -27.26
C ASN A 262 2.02 -34.65 -27.30
N HIS A 263 3.09 -34.51 -26.51
CA HIS A 263 4.10 -35.55 -26.39
C HIS A 263 3.61 -36.79 -25.65
N LYS A 264 2.80 -36.63 -24.60
CA LYS A 264 2.27 -37.78 -23.86
C LYS A 264 1.35 -38.65 -24.73
N TYR A 265 0.64 -38.04 -25.68
CA TYR A 265 -0.32 -38.72 -26.55
C TYR A 265 0.16 -38.91 -28.00
N ASN A 266 1.41 -38.58 -28.33
CA ASN A 266 1.96 -38.64 -29.69
C ASN A 266 1.09 -37.95 -30.76
N LEU A 267 0.42 -36.85 -30.40
CA LEU A 267 -0.34 -36.02 -31.33
C LEU A 267 0.68 -35.14 -32.08
N SER A 268 1.14 -35.62 -33.25
CA SER A 268 2.10 -34.94 -34.14
C SER A 268 1.44 -33.88 -35.00
#